data_AF-A0A951SXV6-F1
#
_entry.id   AF-A0A951SXV6-F1
#
_cell.length_a   1.000
_cell.length_b   1.000
_cell.length_c   1.000
_cell.angle_alpha   90.00
_cell.angle_beta   90.00
_cell.angle_gamma   90.00
#
_symmetry.space_group_name_H-M   'P 1'
#
loop_
_entity.id
_entity.type
_entity.pdbx_description
1 polymer ?
#
loop_
_entity_poly.entity_id
_entity_poly.type
_entity_poly.pdbx_seq_one_letter_code
_entity_poly.pdbx_strand_id
1 'polypeptide(L)'
;MDDLKKIEWYDFDRFEFRAIDWLEASIDFVEFDLQRFAAEDEGRTEDPTERRKREEREKGNVPKSQDLPGALVMLGGTVMLFLFAGFMLDRIFQMFRLYLTRISSIGTSFGQEEVYIILKDFFYQTGMIIFPVLSFALILGVVGNLIQVGFLFTLQPLEFKLERLIPDFKRVLPVRRNFVNLLKVLSQVVAIGLLAYFVVIDDIIPMLQTSGMELRGVISIFGSIA
;
A
#
# COMPACT_ATOMS: atom_id res chain seq x y z
N MET A 1 -3.30 38.05 32.42
CA MET A 1 -2.65 36.82 31.92
C MET A 1 -3.70 35.72 31.93
N ASP A 2 -4.81 35.91 31.21
CA ASP A 2 -6.00 35.04 31.24
C ASP A 2 -6.65 34.82 29.86
N ASP A 3 -6.05 35.30 28.77
CA ASP A 3 -6.66 35.25 27.42
C ASP A 3 -6.10 34.15 26.49
N LEU A 4 -5.33 33.19 27.02
CA LEU A 4 -4.66 32.18 26.18
C LEU A 4 -5.25 30.76 26.25
N LYS A 5 -6.41 30.55 26.90
CA LYS A 5 -7.00 29.20 27.10
C LYS A 5 -8.30 28.92 26.35
N LYS A 6 -8.65 29.68 25.31
CA LYS A 6 -9.93 29.52 24.58
C LYS A 6 -9.82 29.24 23.08
N ILE A 7 -8.63 28.92 22.55
CA ILE A 7 -8.43 28.77 21.10
C ILE A 7 -8.48 27.29 20.62
N GLU A 8 -8.45 26.29 21.51
CA GLU A 8 -8.12 24.92 21.10
C GLU A 8 -9.27 24.00 20.64
N TRP A 9 -10.55 24.40 20.73
CA TRP A 9 -11.65 23.44 20.47
C TRP A 9 -12.70 23.90 19.44
N TYR A 10 -12.66 25.14 18.95
CA TYR A 10 -13.69 25.67 18.02
C TYR A 10 -13.23 25.72 16.55
N ASP A 11 -11.99 25.31 16.26
CA ASP A 11 -11.40 25.46 14.93
C ASP A 11 -11.07 24.14 14.21
N PHE A 12 -11.21 22.99 14.90
CA PHE A 12 -10.82 21.68 14.36
C PHE A 12 -11.86 21.11 13.39
N ASP A 13 -13.15 21.13 13.75
CA ASP A 13 -14.24 20.69 12.86
C ASP A 13 -14.33 21.53 11.57
N ARG A 14 -13.92 22.80 11.66
CA ARG A 14 -13.84 23.70 10.49
C ARG A 14 -12.65 23.40 9.60
N PHE A 15 -11.60 22.76 10.10
CA PHE A 15 -10.40 22.47 9.34
C PHE A 15 -10.53 21.14 8.56
N GLU A 16 -11.15 20.11 9.15
CA GLU A 16 -11.49 18.87 8.44
C GLU A 16 -12.36 19.15 7.22
N PHE A 17 -13.44 19.93 7.38
CA PHE A 17 -14.33 20.30 6.28
C PHE A 17 -13.59 21.12 5.21
N ARG A 18 -12.74 22.07 5.63
CA ARG A 18 -11.94 22.88 4.70
C ARG A 18 -10.84 22.10 3.99
N ALA A 19 -10.29 21.04 4.58
CA ALA A 19 -9.30 20.19 3.95
C ALA A 19 -9.94 19.27 2.90
N ILE A 20 -11.17 18.78 3.16
CA ILE A 20 -11.97 18.03 2.19
C ILE A 20 -12.43 18.95 1.05
N ASP A 21 -12.94 20.14 1.36
CA ASP A 21 -13.29 21.16 0.37
C ASP A 21 -12.07 21.61 -0.45
N TRP A 22 -10.89 21.72 0.20
CA TRP A 22 -9.63 22.02 -0.49
C TRP A 22 -9.18 20.86 -1.37
N LEU A 23 -9.38 19.60 -0.98
CA LEU A 23 -9.12 18.43 -1.82
C LEU A 23 -10.06 18.34 -3.01
N GLU A 24 -11.37 18.57 -2.83
CA GLU A 24 -12.33 18.65 -3.94
C GLU A 24 -12.00 19.81 -4.89
N ALA A 25 -11.69 21.00 -4.34
CA ALA A 25 -11.24 22.13 -5.14
C ALA A 25 -9.89 21.88 -5.83
N SER A 26 -9.00 21.05 -5.24
CA SER A 26 -7.74 20.63 -5.86
C SER A 26 -7.93 19.64 -7.00
N ILE A 27 -9.04 18.91 -7.01
CA ILE A 27 -9.41 17.96 -8.05
C ILE A 27 -10.01 18.68 -9.26
N ASP A 28 -10.68 19.83 -9.06
CA ASP A 28 -11.35 20.60 -10.12
C ASP A 28 -10.43 21.52 -10.95
N PHE A 29 -9.17 21.69 -10.56
CA PHE A 29 -8.21 22.46 -11.34
C PHE A 29 -7.14 21.55 -11.91
N VAL A 30 -7.46 20.83 -12.99
CA VAL A 30 -6.70 21.00 -14.23
C VAL A 30 -7.58 20.48 -15.40
N GLU A 31 -8.15 21.37 -16.22
CA GLU A 31 -8.41 21.03 -17.62
C GLU A 31 -7.04 20.76 -18.26
N PHE A 32 -6.55 19.53 -18.11
CA PHE A 32 -5.31 19.10 -18.71
C PHE A 32 -5.59 18.98 -20.19
N ASP A 33 -5.15 20.00 -20.93
CA ASP A 33 -5.05 19.92 -22.37
C ASP A 33 -4.01 18.83 -22.71
N LEU A 34 -4.51 17.60 -22.91
CA LEU A 34 -3.75 16.39 -23.22
C LEU A 34 -2.82 16.60 -24.44
N GLN A 35 -3.14 17.60 -25.28
CA GLN A 35 -2.36 17.99 -26.46
C GLN A 35 -0.97 18.53 -26.10
N ARG A 36 -0.78 19.08 -24.89
CA ARG A 36 0.52 19.59 -24.43
C ARG A 36 1.48 18.48 -23.99
N PHE A 37 0.98 17.25 -23.90
CA PHE A 37 1.73 16.05 -23.52
C PHE A 37 1.87 15.01 -24.64
N ALA A 38 1.25 15.26 -25.79
CA ALA A 38 1.44 14.46 -26.99
C ALA A 38 2.89 14.63 -27.49
N ALA A 39 3.57 13.51 -27.76
CA ALA A 39 4.87 13.56 -28.44
C ALA A 39 4.68 14.14 -29.86
N GLU A 40 5.73 14.72 -30.47
CA GLU A 40 5.66 15.29 -31.84
C GLU A 40 5.17 14.28 -32.91
N ASP A 41 5.19 12.97 -32.61
CA ASP A 41 4.64 11.88 -33.46
C ASP A 41 3.13 11.59 -33.26
N GLU A 42 2.50 12.18 -32.24
CA GLU A 42 1.09 12.01 -31.85
C GLU A 42 0.19 13.20 -32.27
N GLY A 43 0.64 14.05 -33.21
CA GLY A 43 -0.18 15.12 -33.82
C GLY A 43 -1.36 14.63 -34.68
N ARG A 44 -1.80 13.38 -34.52
CA ARG A 44 -3.01 12.84 -35.15
C ARG A 44 -4.19 13.07 -34.23
N THR A 45 -5.06 14.00 -34.62
CA THR A 45 -6.31 14.38 -33.94
C THR A 45 -7.41 13.31 -33.99
N GLU A 46 -7.14 12.16 -34.61
CA GLU A 46 -8.10 11.06 -34.71
C GLU A 46 -7.76 9.99 -33.68
N ASP A 47 -8.79 9.56 -32.94
CA ASP A 47 -8.69 8.40 -32.08
C ASP A 47 -8.13 7.21 -32.86
N PRO A 48 -7.23 6.41 -32.26
CA PRO A 48 -6.71 5.23 -32.92
C PRO A 48 -7.87 4.33 -33.37
N THR A 49 -7.86 3.93 -34.64
CA THR A 49 -8.89 3.04 -35.20
C THR A 49 -9.02 1.78 -34.34
N GLU A 50 -10.23 1.23 -34.24
CA GLU A 50 -10.51 0.02 -33.42
C GLU A 50 -9.57 -1.15 -33.76
N ARG A 51 -9.16 -1.25 -35.04
CA ARG A 51 -8.16 -2.23 -35.48
C ARG A 51 -6.78 -2.01 -34.82
N ARG A 52 -6.30 -0.76 -34.74
CA ARG A 52 -5.03 -0.42 -34.06
C ARG A 52 -5.11 -0.66 -32.56
N LYS A 53 -6.23 -0.30 -31.90
CA LYS A 53 -6.43 -0.58 -30.47
C LYS A 53 -6.38 -2.08 -30.18
N ARG A 54 -7.00 -2.90 -31.04
CA ARG A 54 -6.99 -4.36 -30.92
C ARG A 54 -5.59 -4.95 -31.14
N GLU A 55 -4.87 -4.48 -32.16
CA GLU A 55 -3.48 -4.90 -32.43
C GLU A 55 -2.53 -4.56 -31.27
N GLU A 56 -2.61 -3.36 -30.69
CA GLU A 56 -1.79 -2.99 -29.52
C GLU A 56 -2.17 -3.79 -28.26
N ARG A 57 -3.46 -4.09 -28.09
CA ARG A 57 -3.91 -4.99 -27.02
C ARG A 57 -3.37 -6.41 -27.22
N GLU A 58 -3.41 -6.96 -28.43
CA GLU A 58 -2.84 -8.29 -28.74
C GLU A 58 -1.32 -8.34 -28.48
N LYS A 59 -0.61 -7.22 -28.70
CA LYS A 59 0.81 -7.04 -28.34
C LYS A 59 1.08 -6.87 -26.85
N GLY A 60 0.03 -6.77 -26.01
CA GLY A 60 0.16 -6.58 -24.55
C GLY A 60 0.31 -5.13 -24.10
N ASN A 61 0.22 -4.16 -25.02
CA ASN A 61 0.31 -2.74 -24.73
C ASN A 61 -1.08 -2.19 -24.39
N VAL A 62 -1.54 -2.43 -23.16
CA VAL A 62 -2.81 -1.88 -22.67
C VAL A 62 -2.53 -0.69 -21.75
N PRO A 63 -3.22 0.46 -21.94
CA PRO A 63 -3.13 1.58 -21.03
C PRO A 63 -3.60 1.13 -19.64
N LYS A 64 -2.71 1.22 -18.65
CA LYS A 64 -3.01 0.88 -17.26
C LYS A 64 -2.43 1.94 -16.32
N SER A 65 -3.16 2.23 -15.26
CA SER A 65 -2.63 3.07 -14.17
C SER A 65 -1.66 2.24 -13.35
N GLN A 66 -0.42 2.71 -13.21
CA GLN A 66 0.58 2.00 -12.40
C GLN A 66 0.25 2.05 -10.90
N ASP A 67 -0.51 3.06 -10.47
CA ASP A 67 -0.75 3.34 -9.05
C ASP A 67 -1.96 2.58 -8.50
N LEU A 68 -2.94 2.28 -9.36
CA LEU A 68 -4.23 1.72 -8.94
C LEU A 68 -4.15 0.28 -8.39
N PRO A 69 -3.38 -0.68 -8.95
CA PRO A 69 -3.26 -2.01 -8.35
C PRO A 69 -2.58 -1.93 -6.99
N GLY A 70 -1.58 -1.06 -6.84
CA GLY A 70 -0.88 -0.82 -5.58
C GLY A 70 -1.82 -0.26 -4.52
N ALA A 71 -2.63 0.74 -4.86
CA ALA A 71 -3.62 1.32 -3.95
C ALA A 71 -4.67 0.30 -3.49
N LEU A 72 -5.16 -0.57 -4.40
CA LEU A 72 -6.10 -1.64 -4.06
C LEU A 72 -5.50 -2.66 -3.08
N VAL A 73 -4.26 -3.10 -3.34
CA VAL A 73 -3.56 -4.02 -2.45
C VAL A 73 -3.29 -3.38 -1.09
N MET A 74 -2.95 -2.09 -1.06
CA MET A 74 -2.68 -1.37 0.19
C MET A 74 -3.96 -1.21 1.02
N LEU A 75 -5.03 -0.66 0.45
CA LEU A 75 -6.30 -0.45 1.15
C LEU A 75 -6.94 -1.78 1.57
N GLY A 76 -7.05 -2.73 0.63
CA GLY A 76 -7.63 -4.03 0.92
C GLY A 76 -6.76 -4.84 1.90
N GLY A 77 -5.44 -4.70 1.81
CA GLY A 77 -4.50 -5.28 2.77
C GLY A 77 -4.72 -4.75 4.18
N THR A 78 -4.86 -3.44 4.35
CA THR A 78 -5.17 -2.82 5.66
C THR A 78 -6.49 -3.33 6.23
N VAL A 79 -7.57 -3.36 5.42
CA VAL A 79 -8.88 -3.88 5.85
C VAL A 79 -8.78 -5.35 6.26
N MET A 80 -8.06 -6.17 5.49
CA MET A 80 -7.86 -7.57 5.84
C MET A 80 -7.11 -7.69 7.17
N LEU A 81 -6.02 -6.96 7.35
CA LEU A 81 -5.25 -6.99 8.60
C LEU A 81 -6.12 -6.62 9.80
N PHE A 82 -6.98 -5.63 9.67
CA PHE A 82 -7.94 -5.25 10.71
C PHE A 82 -8.93 -6.38 11.02
N LEU A 83 -9.54 -6.98 10.00
CA LEU A 83 -10.51 -8.07 10.18
C LEU A 83 -9.88 -9.35 10.75
N PHE A 84 -8.63 -9.64 10.39
CA PHE A 84 -7.90 -10.84 10.83
C PHE A 84 -7.00 -10.58 12.04
N ALA A 85 -6.93 -9.34 12.56
CA ALA A 85 -6.09 -8.96 13.70
C ALA A 85 -6.33 -9.89 14.90
N GLY A 86 -7.59 -10.13 15.27
CA GLY A 86 -7.95 -11.01 16.39
C GLY A 86 -7.44 -12.44 16.19
N PHE A 87 -7.68 -13.03 15.02
CA PHE A 87 -7.19 -14.37 14.68
C PHE A 87 -5.66 -14.46 14.75
N MET A 88 -4.95 -13.45 14.22
CA MET A 88 -3.49 -13.41 14.24
C MET A 88 -2.96 -13.29 15.68
N LEU A 89 -3.53 -12.38 16.48
CA LEU A 89 -3.16 -12.17 17.87
C LEU A 89 -3.41 -13.44 18.71
N ASP A 90 -4.55 -14.09 18.54
CA ASP A 90 -4.88 -15.33 19.25
C ASP A 90 -3.85 -16.43 18.98
N ARG A 91 -3.44 -16.60 17.72
CA ARG A 91 -2.39 -17.57 17.37
C ARG A 91 -1.03 -17.19 17.94
N ILE A 92 -0.68 -15.91 17.90
CA ILE A 92 0.56 -15.42 18.52
C ILE A 92 0.56 -15.73 20.02
N PHE A 93 -0.53 -15.45 20.73
CA PHE A 93 -0.65 -15.77 22.15
C PHE A 93 -0.59 -17.28 22.43
N GLN A 94 -1.22 -18.10 21.59
CA GLN A 94 -1.14 -19.55 21.70
C GLN A 94 0.30 -20.04 21.52
N MET A 95 1.03 -19.52 20.53
CA MET A 95 2.45 -19.83 20.31
C MET A 95 3.28 -19.44 21.54
N PHE A 96 3.12 -18.21 22.04
CA PHE A 96 3.82 -17.75 23.24
C PHE A 96 3.55 -18.67 24.44
N ARG A 97 2.28 -19.01 24.70
CA ARG A 97 1.92 -19.91 25.80
C ARG A 97 2.54 -21.29 25.62
N LEU A 98 2.50 -21.85 24.42
CA LEU A 98 3.02 -23.18 24.11
C LEU A 98 4.54 -23.23 24.30
N TYR A 99 5.28 -22.24 23.79
CA TYR A 99 6.74 -22.22 23.91
C TYR A 99 7.21 -21.93 25.33
N LEU A 100 6.58 -20.98 26.04
CA LEU A 100 6.95 -20.70 27.44
C LEU A 100 6.67 -21.91 28.34
N THR A 101 5.55 -22.61 28.12
CA THR A 101 5.22 -23.83 28.89
C THR A 101 6.20 -24.96 28.57
N ARG A 102 6.53 -25.18 27.29
CA ARG A 102 7.49 -26.22 26.89
C ARG A 102 8.90 -25.94 27.42
N ILE A 103 9.38 -24.71 27.33
CA ILE A 103 10.70 -24.33 27.87
C ILE A 103 10.75 -24.61 29.38
N SER A 104 9.66 -24.33 30.11
CA SER A 104 9.58 -24.62 31.54
C SER A 104 9.55 -26.12 31.87
N SER A 105 9.10 -26.98 30.95
CA SER A 105 8.98 -28.43 31.17
C SER A 105 10.20 -29.25 30.73
N ILE A 106 11.03 -28.74 29.81
CA ILE A 106 12.10 -29.53 29.15
C ILE A 106 13.36 -29.70 30.03
N GLY A 107 13.54 -28.89 31.09
CA GLY A 107 14.74 -29.01 31.94
C GLY A 107 16.05 -28.85 31.14
N THR A 108 17.10 -29.61 31.48
CA THR A 108 18.44 -29.51 30.84
C THR A 108 18.67 -30.48 29.66
N SER A 109 17.70 -31.34 29.32
CA SER A 109 17.84 -32.34 28.26
C SER A 109 17.18 -31.86 26.96
N PHE A 110 17.82 -30.90 26.29
CA PHE A 110 17.36 -30.40 24.99
C PHE A 110 17.90 -31.30 23.86
N GLY A 111 17.10 -32.29 23.44
CA GLY A 111 17.45 -33.22 22.36
C GLY A 111 17.19 -32.67 20.95
N GLN A 112 17.86 -33.23 19.93
CA GLN A 112 17.66 -32.85 18.52
C GLN A 112 16.21 -33.05 18.04
N GLU A 113 15.53 -34.10 18.53
CA GLU A 113 14.14 -34.41 18.17
C GLU A 113 13.16 -33.34 18.67
N GLU A 114 13.37 -32.81 19.88
CA GLU A 114 12.52 -31.74 20.42
C GLU A 114 12.70 -30.43 19.67
N VAL A 115 13.93 -30.08 19.30
CA VAL A 115 14.23 -28.91 18.45
C VAL A 115 13.50 -29.02 17.12
N TYR A 116 13.53 -30.19 16.49
CA TYR A 116 12.83 -30.42 15.23
C TYR A 116 11.31 -30.22 15.37
N ILE A 117 10.70 -30.76 16.43
CA ILE A 117 9.27 -30.61 16.70
C ILE A 117 8.90 -29.14 16.92
N ILE A 118 9.71 -28.40 17.70
CA ILE A 118 9.50 -26.97 17.96
C ILE A 118 9.59 -26.15 16.68
N LEU A 119 10.63 -26.37 15.87
CA LEU A 119 10.80 -25.65 14.60
C LEU A 119 9.67 -25.96 13.61
N LYS A 120 9.27 -27.23 13.50
CA LYS A 120 8.16 -27.63 12.63
C LYS A 120 6.86 -26.93 13.03
N ASP A 121 6.53 -26.92 14.31
CA ASP A 121 5.34 -26.25 14.81
C ASP A 121 5.44 -24.72 14.62
N PHE A 122 6.61 -24.13 14.84
CA PHE A 122 6.86 -22.71 14.58
C PHE A 122 6.59 -22.33 13.14
N PHE A 123 7.16 -23.05 12.17
CA PHE A 123 6.93 -22.79 10.75
C PHE A 123 5.47 -23.02 10.36
N TYR A 124 4.82 -24.04 10.91
CA TYR A 124 3.42 -24.32 10.64
C TYR A 124 2.50 -23.19 11.13
N GLN A 125 2.65 -22.76 12.39
CA GLN A 125 1.83 -21.69 12.97
C GLN A 125 2.10 -20.35 12.30
N THR A 126 3.38 -20.02 12.04
CA THR A 126 3.76 -18.82 11.31
C THR A 126 3.18 -18.83 9.90
N GLY A 127 3.23 -19.98 9.22
CA GLY A 127 2.59 -20.19 7.93
C GLY A 127 1.09 -19.93 7.98
N MET A 128 0.38 -20.44 8.98
CA MET A 128 -1.07 -20.20 9.12
C MET A 128 -1.43 -18.73 9.38
N ILE A 129 -0.56 -17.95 10.03
CA ILE A 129 -0.75 -16.52 10.26
C ILE A 129 -0.54 -15.73 8.97
N ILE A 130 0.56 -16.00 8.25
CA ILE A 130 0.96 -15.24 7.07
C ILE A 130 0.16 -15.61 5.82
N PHE A 131 -0.20 -16.89 5.68
CA PHE A 131 -0.90 -17.42 4.51
C PHE A 131 -2.17 -16.67 4.10
N PRO A 132 -3.13 -16.34 4.99
CA PRO A 132 -4.33 -15.60 4.60
C PRO A 132 -3.99 -14.19 4.10
N VAL A 133 -3.03 -13.51 4.72
CA VAL A 133 -2.61 -12.15 4.32
C VAL A 133 -2.00 -12.17 2.92
N LEU A 134 -1.05 -13.08 2.67
CA LEU A 134 -0.41 -13.22 1.36
C LEU A 134 -1.39 -13.63 0.28
N SER A 135 -2.27 -14.59 0.59
CA SER A 135 -3.27 -15.08 -0.35
C SER A 135 -4.24 -13.98 -0.74
N PHE A 136 -4.68 -13.16 0.23
CA PHE A 136 -5.57 -12.03 -0.03
C PHE A 136 -4.88 -10.93 -0.84
N ALA A 137 -3.64 -10.56 -0.49
CA ALA A 137 -2.85 -9.59 -1.25
C ALA A 137 -2.62 -10.05 -2.70
N LEU A 138 -2.36 -11.33 -2.92
CA LEU A 138 -2.23 -11.92 -4.25
C LEU A 138 -3.54 -11.79 -5.03
N ILE A 139 -4.68 -12.15 -4.42
CA ILE A 139 -6.00 -12.03 -5.06
C ILE A 139 -6.28 -10.57 -5.44
N LEU A 140 -6.05 -9.62 -4.54
CA LEU A 140 -6.25 -8.19 -4.85
C LEU A 140 -5.32 -7.69 -5.96
N GLY A 141 -4.06 -8.14 -5.98
CA GLY A 141 -3.13 -7.81 -7.05
C GLY A 141 -3.59 -8.34 -8.40
N VAL A 142 -4.06 -9.58 -8.46
CA VAL A 142 -4.62 -10.19 -9.67
C VAL A 142 -5.88 -9.48 -10.11
N VAL A 143 -6.84 -9.27 -9.20
CA VAL A 143 -8.12 -8.60 -9.47
C VAL A 143 -7.88 -7.16 -9.92
N GLY A 144 -6.99 -6.42 -9.27
CA GLY A 144 -6.65 -5.05 -9.63
C GLY A 144 -6.07 -4.93 -11.04
N ASN A 145 -5.23 -5.88 -11.45
CA ASN A 145 -4.74 -5.95 -12.84
C ASN A 145 -5.85 -6.38 -13.82
N LEU A 146 -6.69 -7.34 -13.42
CA LEU A 146 -7.77 -7.85 -14.25
C LEU A 146 -8.86 -6.81 -14.51
N ILE A 147 -9.21 -5.98 -13.52
CA ILE A 147 -10.17 -4.89 -13.68
C ILE A 147 -9.66 -3.83 -14.67
N GLN A 148 -8.35 -3.56 -14.68
CA GLN A 148 -7.76 -2.55 -15.56
C GLN A 148 -7.55 -3.03 -16.99
N VAL A 149 -6.98 -4.23 -17.15
CA VAL A 149 -6.55 -4.74 -18.46
C VAL A 149 -7.61 -5.66 -19.09
N GLY A 150 -8.51 -6.20 -18.27
CA GLY A 150 -9.35 -7.34 -18.61
C GLY A 150 -8.54 -8.63 -18.73
N PHE A 151 -9.22 -9.70 -19.13
CA PHE A 151 -8.54 -10.95 -19.45
C PHE A 151 -7.78 -10.79 -20.78
N LEU A 152 -6.45 -10.79 -20.71
CA LEU A 152 -5.57 -10.69 -21.88
C LEU A 152 -4.41 -11.68 -21.73
N PHE A 153 -4.44 -12.74 -22.52
CA PHE A 153 -3.34 -13.71 -22.59
C PHE A 153 -2.55 -13.46 -23.88
N THR A 154 -1.30 -12.98 -23.75
CA THR A 154 -0.40 -12.79 -24.88
C THR A 154 1.03 -13.10 -24.47
N LEU A 155 1.75 -13.84 -25.32
CA LEU A 155 3.16 -14.18 -25.14
C LEU A 155 4.07 -13.24 -25.95
N GLN A 156 3.49 -12.38 -26.80
CA GLN A 156 4.25 -11.42 -27.61
C GLN A 156 5.14 -10.46 -26.79
N PRO A 157 4.76 -10.03 -25.56
CA PRO A 157 5.65 -9.25 -24.71
C PRO A 157 6.92 -9.98 -24.26
N LEU A 158 6.88 -11.33 -24.17
CA LEU A 158 8.02 -12.18 -23.78
C LEU A 158 8.99 -12.44 -24.93
N GLU A 159 8.66 -12.07 -26.16
CA GLU A 159 9.58 -12.17 -27.29
C GLU A 159 10.85 -11.36 -27.03
N PHE A 160 12.00 -11.97 -27.26
CA PHE A 160 13.29 -11.33 -27.11
C PHE A 160 13.50 -10.31 -28.24
N LYS A 161 13.25 -9.03 -27.94
CA LYS A 161 13.46 -7.91 -28.87
C LYS A 161 14.77 -7.21 -28.56
N LEU A 162 15.76 -7.35 -29.44
CA LEU A 162 17.08 -6.70 -29.34
C LEU A 162 16.97 -5.17 -29.22
N GLU A 163 15.92 -4.60 -29.82
CA GLU A 163 15.58 -3.17 -29.76
C GLU A 163 15.34 -2.66 -28.33
N ARG A 164 14.85 -3.51 -27.41
CA ARG A 164 14.64 -3.15 -26.00
C ARG A 164 15.93 -3.15 -25.18
N LEU A 165 17.00 -3.76 -25.69
CA LEU A 165 18.31 -3.83 -25.03
C LEU A 165 19.16 -2.57 -25.29
N ILE A 166 18.86 -1.85 -26.37
CA ILE A 166 19.59 -0.64 -26.75
C ILE A 166 19.00 0.54 -25.94
N PRO A 167 19.80 1.23 -25.11
CA PRO A 167 19.32 2.33 -24.29
C PRO A 167 18.95 3.53 -25.17
N ASP A 168 17.65 3.81 -25.28
CA ASP A 168 17.15 4.99 -25.97
C ASP A 168 17.24 6.23 -25.06
N PHE A 169 18.38 6.90 -25.11
CA PHE A 169 18.65 8.12 -24.32
C PHE A 169 17.69 9.28 -24.66
N LYS A 170 17.05 9.30 -25.85
CA LYS A 170 16.07 10.35 -26.18
C LYS A 170 14.79 10.22 -25.37
N ARG A 171 14.46 9.01 -24.92
CA ARG A 171 13.30 8.72 -24.06
C ARG A 171 13.52 9.11 -22.59
N VAL A 172 14.78 9.22 -22.16
CA VAL A 172 15.19 9.55 -20.79
C VAL A 172 15.53 11.03 -20.62
N LEU A 173 15.83 11.74 -21.72
CA LEU A 173 15.98 13.19 -21.70
C LEU A 173 14.70 13.86 -21.18
N PRO A 174 14.80 15.02 -20.51
CA PRO A 174 13.68 15.67 -19.82
C PRO A 174 12.68 16.24 -20.84
N VAL A 175 11.83 15.37 -21.38
CA VAL A 175 10.60 15.73 -22.06
C VAL A 175 9.65 16.28 -20.99
N ARG A 176 8.87 17.34 -21.29
CA ARG A 176 7.90 17.95 -20.35
C ARG A 176 7.03 16.93 -19.61
N ARG A 177 6.70 15.82 -20.27
CA ARG A 177 5.98 14.67 -19.70
C ARG A 177 6.68 14.04 -18.49
N ASN A 178 7.99 13.82 -18.54
CA ASN A 178 8.74 13.23 -17.42
C ASN A 178 8.78 14.18 -16.21
N PHE A 179 8.86 15.49 -16.44
CA PHE A 179 8.82 16.49 -15.37
C PHE A 179 7.46 16.53 -14.68
N VAL A 180 6.36 16.46 -15.43
CA VAL A 180 5.00 16.41 -14.86
C VAL A 180 4.77 15.09 -14.10
N ASN A 181 5.25 13.96 -14.61
CA ASN A 181 5.20 12.70 -13.89
C ASN A 181 5.99 12.76 -12.57
N LEU A 182 7.17 13.38 -12.58
CA LEU A 182 7.97 13.58 -11.37
C LEU A 182 7.22 14.44 -10.34
N LEU A 183 6.64 15.56 -10.79
CA LEU A 183 5.87 16.45 -9.91
C LEU A 183 4.65 15.74 -9.31
N LYS A 184 3.94 14.93 -10.10
CA LYS A 184 2.82 14.12 -9.63
C LYS A 184 3.24 13.12 -8.55
N VAL A 185 4.35 12.40 -8.75
CA VAL A 185 4.84 11.45 -7.75
C VAL A 185 5.30 12.17 -6.48
N LEU A 186 5.97 13.32 -6.62
CA LEU A 186 6.37 14.16 -5.48
C LEU A 186 5.16 14.67 -4.68
N SER A 187 4.11 15.14 -5.35
CA SER A 187 2.90 15.61 -4.66
C SER A 187 2.20 14.47 -3.91
N GLN A 188 2.13 13.27 -4.49
CA GLN A 188 1.62 12.08 -3.81
C GLN A 188 2.45 11.74 -2.57
N VAL A 189 3.78 11.78 -2.66
CA VAL A 189 4.68 11.51 -1.51
C VAL A 189 4.48 12.54 -0.40
N VAL A 190 4.40 13.84 -0.75
CA VAL A 190 4.14 14.90 0.24
C VAL A 190 2.77 14.73 0.88
N ALA A 191 1.73 14.43 0.11
CA ALA A 191 0.39 14.20 0.63
C ALA A 191 0.35 13.02 1.61
N ILE A 192 0.94 11.88 1.25
CA ILE A 192 1.04 10.71 2.14
C ILE A 192 1.86 11.04 3.39
N GLY A 193 2.95 11.78 3.24
CA GLY A 193 3.80 12.21 4.35
C GLY A 193 3.06 13.13 5.34
N LEU A 194 2.27 14.08 4.83
CA LEU A 194 1.45 14.96 5.67
C LEU A 194 0.34 14.19 6.39
N LEU A 195 -0.37 13.31 5.68
CA LEU A 195 -1.38 12.44 6.30
C LEU A 195 -0.78 11.58 7.40
N ALA A 196 0.35 10.92 7.14
CA ALA A 196 1.05 10.13 8.14
C ALA A 196 1.53 10.98 9.32
N TYR A 197 2.00 12.21 9.08
CA TYR A 197 2.40 13.13 10.14
C TYR A 197 1.24 13.49 11.07
N PHE A 198 0.07 13.82 10.52
CA PHE A 198 -1.12 14.15 11.31
C PHE A 198 -1.63 12.95 12.11
N VAL A 199 -1.70 11.77 11.51
CA VAL A 199 -2.11 10.55 12.24
C VAL A 199 -1.13 10.25 13.39
N VAL A 200 0.17 10.37 13.15
CA VAL A 200 1.17 10.03 14.17
C VAL A 200 1.22 11.03 15.31
N ILE A 201 1.10 12.33 15.04
CA ILE A 201 1.24 13.36 16.10
C ILE A 201 0.10 13.26 17.13
N ASP A 202 -1.09 12.85 16.70
CA ASP A 202 -2.25 12.66 17.59
C ASP A 202 -2.04 11.44 18.52
N ASP A 203 -1.43 10.37 17.99
CA ASP A 203 -1.23 9.12 18.73
C ASP A 203 0.09 9.06 19.52
N ILE A 204 1.05 9.95 19.26
CA ILE A 204 2.40 9.87 19.86
C ILE A 204 2.37 10.05 21.38
N ILE A 205 1.49 10.91 21.90
CA ILE A 205 1.41 11.20 23.34
C ILE A 205 0.87 9.97 24.10
N PRO A 206 -0.28 9.36 23.70
CA PRO A 206 -0.72 8.08 24.24
C PRO A 206 0.33 6.97 24.13
N MET A 207 1.03 6.89 22.99
CA MET A 207 2.07 5.87 22.77
C MET A 207 3.26 6.03 23.72
N LEU A 208 3.73 7.24 23.99
CA LEU A 208 4.84 7.48 24.92
C LEU A 208 4.51 7.05 26.36
N GLN A 209 3.25 7.09 26.74
CA GLN A 209 2.79 6.65 28.07
C GLN A 209 2.82 5.11 28.23
N THR A 210 2.90 4.35 27.12
CA THR A 210 2.95 2.88 27.16
C THR A 210 4.27 2.32 27.71
N SER A 211 5.35 3.10 27.72
CA SER A 211 6.69 2.64 28.15
C SER A 211 6.76 2.16 29.61
N GLY A 212 5.82 2.57 30.46
CA GLY A 212 5.73 2.15 31.87
C GLY A 212 4.56 1.22 32.18
N MET A 213 3.79 0.81 31.17
CA MET A 213 2.55 0.07 31.36
C MET A 213 2.75 -1.44 31.26
N GLU A 214 1.94 -2.19 31.99
CA GLU A 214 1.84 -3.64 31.81
C GLU A 214 1.32 -3.99 30.42
N LEU A 215 1.70 -5.16 29.90
CA LEU A 215 1.38 -5.63 28.54
C LEU A 215 -0.11 -5.50 28.19
N ARG A 216 -1.01 -5.72 29.17
CA ARG A 216 -2.46 -5.52 29.00
C ARG A 216 -2.85 -4.07 28.76
N GLY A 217 -2.23 -3.15 29.51
CA GLY A 217 -2.43 -1.71 29.37
C GLY A 217 -1.94 -1.20 28.02
N VAL A 218 -0.79 -1.70 27.57
CA VAL A 218 -0.26 -1.43 26.22
C VAL A 218 -1.28 -1.89 25.16
N ILE A 219 -1.71 -3.16 25.20
CA ILE A 219 -2.69 -3.69 24.24
C ILE A 219 -4.00 -2.89 24.23
N SER A 220 -4.46 -2.39 25.38
CA SER A 220 -5.70 -1.60 25.46
C SER A 220 -5.59 -0.21 24.82
N ILE A 221 -4.44 0.47 24.94
CA ILE A 221 -4.20 1.77 24.29
C ILE A 221 -4.07 1.58 22.79
N PHE A 222 -3.30 0.59 22.36
CA PHE A 222 -3.20 0.24 20.94
C PHE A 222 -4.55 -0.19 20.34
N GLY A 223 -5.41 -0.82 21.13
CA GLY A 223 -6.77 -1.20 20.74
C GLY A 223 -7.78 -0.05 20.75
N SER A 224 -7.52 1.06 21.44
CA SER A 224 -8.37 2.26 21.41
C SER A 224 -8.03 3.23 20.29
N ILE A 225 -6.83 3.10 19.71
CA ILE A 225 -6.32 3.90 18.59
C ILE A 225 -6.74 3.28 17.24
N ALA A 226 -6.95 1.96 17.20
CA ALA A 226 -7.38 1.20 16.01
C ALA A 226 -8.90 1.24 15.80
#